data_AF-A0A8H3WTA1-F1
#
_entry.id   AF-A0A8H3WTA1-F1
#
_cell.length_a   1.000
_cell.length_b   1.000
_cell.length_c   1.000
_cell.angle_alpha   90.00
_cell.angle_beta   90.00
_cell.angle_gamma   90.00
#
_symmetry.space_group_name_H-M   'P 1'
#
loop_
_entity.id
_entity.type
_entity.pdbx_description
1 polymer ?
#
loop_
_entity_poly.entity_id
_entity_poly.type
_entity_poly.pdbx_seq_one_letter_code
_entity_poly.pdbx_strand_id
1 'polypeptide(L)'
;KDKYNKAREYLSKKIGDANAEKELLECADNYVIDNSIKKVIKDKKKNAVVKLRDSTTPEKCNDVVSKQKDDGSFEVSETICKEIDIPVDVVPVVKKETQNEKLKSPKSEPWWKTALALSYLKIAAPDHKKQWEDKEKKAREYLSKEIGDAKTVKELLDCTDKYVVDSVAKKVEKDHKKDVAITIVQDAASPDKCQEIVSKQKDDGSIELDDSVCNELDTPKEEIITTIKKKVKNTKLKSPDLSTSLATAINLAYLKNAASKYEDDWQDKYKKARDYLSKQIGDKNAEDELIKCADEYVVDKVTDKVIEEKKQTVINLKEDEIPKTEKPKGFFGGIYEQAAKLGDQIENAITFDKNKHGNHEKAEALIVVEESATPEKCKEIVSHQNED
;
A
#
# COMPACT_ATOMS: atom_id res chain seq x y z
N LYS A 1 -23.68 29.60 -6.27
CA LYS A 1 -24.19 29.49 -7.66
C LYS A 1 -24.23 30.85 -8.36
N ASP A 2 -25.01 31.82 -7.87
CA ASP A 2 -25.09 33.18 -8.45
C ASP A 2 -23.71 33.84 -8.66
N LYS A 3 -22.89 33.81 -7.62
CA LYS A 3 -21.50 34.30 -7.61
C LYS A 3 -20.57 33.63 -8.65
N TYR A 4 -20.71 32.32 -8.88
CA TYR A 4 -19.97 31.61 -9.94
C TYR A 4 -20.40 32.07 -11.33
N ASN A 5 -21.71 32.21 -11.56
CA ASN A 5 -22.24 32.66 -12.85
C ASN A 5 -21.74 34.08 -13.17
N LYS A 6 -21.76 35.00 -12.19
CA LYS A 6 -21.21 36.35 -12.33
C LYS A 6 -19.73 36.36 -12.70
N ALA A 7 -18.92 35.51 -12.06
CA ALA A 7 -17.49 35.38 -12.40
C ALA A 7 -17.30 34.83 -13.83
N ARG A 8 -18.14 33.88 -14.25
CA ARG A 8 -18.09 33.32 -15.60
C ARG A 8 -18.51 34.32 -16.66
N GLU A 9 -19.61 35.04 -16.44
CA GLU A 9 -20.05 36.13 -17.32
C GLU A 9 -18.99 37.24 -17.44
N TYR A 10 -18.31 37.58 -16.34
CA TYR A 10 -17.17 38.50 -16.36
C TYR A 10 -16.03 37.98 -17.25
N LEU A 11 -15.63 36.70 -17.09
CA LEU A 11 -14.59 36.09 -17.91
C LEU A 11 -14.98 36.07 -19.39
N SER A 12 -16.20 35.62 -19.73
CA SER A 12 -16.72 35.62 -21.10
C SER A 12 -16.67 37.02 -21.72
N LYS A 13 -17.08 38.05 -20.96
CA LYS A 13 -17.06 39.44 -21.42
C LYS A 13 -15.64 39.98 -21.62
N LYS A 14 -14.69 39.60 -20.77
CA LYS A 14 -13.30 40.09 -20.83
C LYS A 14 -12.47 39.40 -21.91
N ILE A 15 -12.68 38.10 -22.10
CA ILE A 15 -11.92 37.31 -23.07
C ILE A 15 -12.50 37.50 -24.48
N GLY A 16 -13.84 37.52 -24.61
CA GLY A 16 -14.52 37.76 -25.88
C GLY A 16 -14.41 36.62 -26.90
N ASP A 17 -13.63 35.57 -26.62
CA ASP A 17 -13.51 34.35 -27.40
C ASP A 17 -13.81 33.12 -26.54
N ALA A 18 -14.81 32.35 -26.97
CA ALA A 18 -15.31 31.21 -26.20
C ALA A 18 -14.31 30.04 -26.12
N ASN A 19 -13.43 29.88 -27.12
CA ASN A 19 -12.42 28.83 -27.11
C ASN A 19 -11.29 29.18 -26.14
N ALA A 20 -10.81 30.41 -26.15
CA ALA A 20 -9.80 30.91 -25.22
C ALA A 20 -10.31 30.91 -23.77
N GLU A 21 -11.59 31.25 -23.52
CA GLU A 21 -12.20 31.10 -22.20
C GLU A 21 -12.18 29.65 -21.73
N LYS A 22 -12.58 28.71 -22.60
CA LYS A 22 -12.58 27.29 -22.30
C LYS A 22 -11.17 26.77 -21.99
N GLU A 23 -10.19 27.11 -22.82
CA GLU A 23 -8.79 26.72 -22.61
C GLU A 23 -8.22 27.28 -21.30
N LEU A 24 -8.54 28.53 -20.96
CA LEU A 24 -8.12 29.15 -19.71
C LEU A 24 -8.71 28.45 -18.49
N LEU A 25 -10.01 28.14 -18.52
CA LEU A 25 -10.69 27.40 -17.45
C LEU A 25 -10.12 25.99 -17.31
N GLU A 26 -9.92 25.28 -18.42
CA GLU A 26 -9.31 23.93 -18.40
C GLU A 26 -7.88 23.96 -17.87
N CYS A 27 -7.08 24.98 -18.21
CA CYS A 27 -5.74 25.18 -17.67
C CYS A 27 -5.76 25.44 -16.16
N ALA A 28 -6.65 26.32 -15.70
CA ALA A 28 -6.79 26.65 -14.28
C ALA A 28 -7.26 25.44 -13.46
N ASP A 29 -8.27 24.71 -13.95
CA ASP A 29 -8.78 23.49 -13.32
C ASP A 29 -7.67 22.44 -13.20
N ASN A 30 -6.94 22.16 -14.29
CA ASN A 30 -5.82 21.23 -14.28
C ASN A 30 -4.71 21.64 -13.30
N TYR A 31 -4.39 22.94 -13.24
CA TYR A 31 -3.39 23.46 -12.29
C TYR A 31 -3.81 23.25 -10.83
N VAL A 32 -5.07 23.53 -10.49
CA VAL A 32 -5.60 23.34 -9.14
C VAL A 32 -5.62 21.86 -8.77
N ILE A 33 -6.09 21.00 -9.67
CA ILE A 33 -6.14 19.55 -9.48
C ILE A 33 -4.74 18.99 -9.26
N ASP A 34 -3.79 19.26 -10.16
CA ASP A 34 -2.44 18.71 -10.09
C ASP A 34 -1.70 19.16 -8.82
N ASN A 35 -1.87 20.41 -8.38
CA ASN A 35 -1.25 20.89 -7.14
C ASN A 35 -1.91 20.33 -5.89
N SER A 36 -3.22 20.13 -5.91
CA SER A 36 -3.96 19.53 -4.79
C SER A 36 -3.56 18.06 -4.62
N ILE A 37 -3.47 17.30 -5.72
CA ILE A 37 -2.96 15.92 -5.74
C ILE A 37 -1.53 15.86 -5.20
N LYS A 38 -0.63 16.71 -5.70
CA LYS A 38 0.77 16.75 -5.22
C LYS A 38 0.84 17.01 -3.71
N LYS A 39 -0.03 17.89 -3.19
CA LYS A 39 -0.11 18.17 -1.76
C LYS A 39 -0.57 16.93 -0.98
N VAL A 40 -1.66 16.29 -1.39
CA VAL A 40 -2.17 15.08 -0.73
C VAL A 40 -1.13 13.97 -0.71
N ILE A 41 -0.47 13.71 -1.85
CA ILE A 41 0.60 12.71 -1.96
C ILE A 41 1.76 13.04 -1.01
N LYS A 42 2.18 14.30 -0.98
CA LYS A 42 3.26 14.76 -0.09
C LYS A 42 2.88 14.57 1.38
N ASP A 43 1.65 14.91 1.77
CA ASP A 43 1.17 14.77 3.13
C ASP A 43 1.03 13.29 3.53
N LYS A 44 0.52 12.42 2.64
CA LYS A 44 0.52 10.96 2.82
C LYS A 44 1.94 10.43 3.08
N LYS A 45 2.91 10.79 2.23
CA LYS A 45 4.33 10.38 2.38
C LYS A 45 4.94 10.88 3.69
N LYS A 46 4.66 12.13 4.08
CA LYS A 46 5.14 12.70 5.34
C LYS A 46 4.59 11.92 6.53
N ASN A 47 3.30 11.63 6.55
CA ASN A 47 2.67 10.86 7.64
C ASN A 47 3.23 9.44 7.72
N ALA A 48 3.48 8.79 6.58
CA ALA A 48 4.09 7.47 6.54
C ALA A 48 5.52 7.47 7.11
N VAL A 49 6.32 8.49 6.78
CA VAL A 49 7.67 8.66 7.36
C VAL A 49 7.61 8.91 8.86
N VAL A 50 6.64 9.69 9.35
CA VAL A 50 6.44 9.91 10.80
C VAL A 50 6.16 8.58 11.49
N LYS A 51 5.21 7.78 10.99
CA LYS A 51 4.92 6.44 11.54
C LYS A 51 6.16 5.54 11.58
N LEU A 52 6.98 5.53 10.52
CA LEU A 52 8.22 4.75 10.50
C LEU A 52 9.21 5.21 11.57
N ARG A 53 9.36 6.53 11.76
CA ARG A 53 10.26 7.08 12.78
C ARG A 53 9.79 6.69 14.18
N ASP A 54 8.50 6.85 14.44
CA ASP A 54 7.90 6.51 15.74
C ASP A 54 8.06 5.03 16.09
N SER A 55 8.09 4.14 15.08
CA SER A 55 8.31 2.70 15.28
C SER A 55 9.78 2.28 15.26
N THR A 56 10.71 3.17 14.93
CA THR A 56 12.14 2.85 14.81
C THR A 56 12.81 2.92 16.18
N THR A 57 13.43 1.83 16.60
CA THR A 57 14.10 1.73 17.91
C THR A 57 15.63 1.68 17.75
N PRO A 58 16.39 1.95 18.83
CA PRO A 58 17.84 1.76 18.84
C PRO A 58 18.30 0.37 18.40
N GLU A 59 17.56 -0.68 18.75
CA GLU A 59 17.87 -2.07 18.36
C GLU A 59 17.75 -2.23 16.85
N LYS A 60 16.68 -1.70 16.23
CA LYS A 60 16.53 -1.71 14.78
C LYS A 60 17.65 -0.94 14.08
N CYS A 61 18.11 0.17 14.66
CA CYS A 61 19.26 0.91 14.15
C CYS A 61 20.55 0.07 14.22
N ASN A 62 20.78 -0.58 15.37
CA ASN A 62 21.93 -1.45 15.60
C ASN A 62 21.97 -2.62 14.62
N ASP A 63 20.83 -3.25 14.35
CA ASP A 63 20.71 -4.32 13.35
C ASP A 63 21.17 -3.86 11.98
N VAL A 64 20.78 -2.65 11.55
CA VAL A 64 21.23 -2.07 10.28
C VAL A 64 22.72 -1.77 10.30
N VAL A 65 23.22 -1.06 11.32
CA VAL A 65 24.65 -0.66 11.38
C VAL A 65 25.61 -1.84 11.56
N SER A 66 25.13 -2.96 12.09
CA SER A 66 25.89 -4.21 12.19
C SER A 66 26.21 -4.84 10.83
N LYS A 67 25.47 -4.47 9.77
CA LYS A 67 25.69 -4.95 8.40
C LYS A 67 26.71 -4.12 7.61
N GLN A 68 27.33 -3.12 8.22
CA GLN A 68 28.44 -2.40 7.61
C GLN A 68 29.71 -3.26 7.63
N LYS A 69 30.35 -3.41 6.48
CA LYS A 69 31.66 -4.08 6.30
C LYS A 69 32.82 -3.15 6.67
N ASP A 70 34.01 -3.71 6.80
CA ASP A 70 35.22 -2.97 7.14
C ASP A 70 35.60 -1.90 6.10
N ASP A 71 35.23 -2.11 4.83
CA ASP A 71 35.44 -1.14 3.74
C ASP A 71 34.45 0.04 3.77
N GLY A 72 33.48 0.03 4.68
CA GLY A 72 32.44 1.05 4.82
C GLY A 72 31.15 0.76 4.05
N SER A 73 31.14 -0.24 3.17
CA SER A 73 29.93 -0.65 2.44
C SER A 73 28.93 -1.37 3.33
N PHE A 74 27.65 -1.41 2.93
CA PHE A 74 26.60 -2.15 3.64
C PHE A 74 26.00 -3.30 2.83
N GLU A 75 25.60 -4.35 3.53
CA GLU A 75 24.55 -5.26 3.07
C GLU A 75 23.16 -4.75 3.48
N VAL A 76 22.11 -5.15 2.75
CA VAL A 76 20.73 -4.84 3.12
C VAL A 76 20.32 -5.76 4.27
N SER A 77 19.92 -5.18 5.41
CA SER A 77 19.44 -5.96 6.55
C SER A 77 17.99 -6.39 6.35
N GLU A 78 17.61 -7.53 6.94
CA GLU A 78 16.20 -7.95 6.99
C GLU A 78 15.30 -6.90 7.65
N THR A 79 15.85 -6.12 8.59
CA THR A 79 15.15 -5.02 9.26
C THR A 79 14.70 -3.97 8.25
N ILE A 80 15.57 -3.53 7.34
CA ILE A 80 15.18 -2.61 6.25
C ILE A 80 14.06 -3.24 5.43
N CYS A 81 14.26 -4.47 4.97
CA CYS A 81 13.29 -5.19 4.14
C CYS A 81 11.89 -5.26 4.78
N LYS A 82 11.82 -5.57 6.07
CA LYS A 82 10.55 -5.68 6.82
C LYS A 82 9.92 -4.31 7.11
N GLU A 83 10.72 -3.32 7.49
CA GLU A 83 10.22 -2.00 7.88
C GLU A 83 9.66 -1.22 6.70
N ILE A 84 10.21 -1.41 5.48
CA ILE A 84 9.76 -0.70 4.28
C ILE A 84 9.13 -1.61 3.19
N ASP A 85 8.84 -2.87 3.52
CA ASP A 85 8.18 -3.91 2.69
C ASP A 85 8.84 -4.10 1.30
N ILE A 86 10.14 -4.39 1.29
CA ILE A 86 10.91 -4.65 0.07
C ILE A 86 11.63 -6.01 0.14
N PRO A 87 11.90 -6.67 -1.01
CA PRO A 87 12.69 -7.89 -1.04
C PRO A 87 14.15 -7.63 -0.68
N VAL A 88 14.88 -8.66 -0.23
CA VAL A 88 16.32 -8.55 0.04
C VAL A 88 17.11 -8.22 -1.24
N ASP A 89 16.70 -8.80 -2.38
CA ASP A 89 17.26 -8.49 -3.70
C ASP A 89 16.53 -7.33 -4.38
N VAL A 90 16.52 -6.17 -3.73
CA VAL A 90 15.81 -4.98 -4.21
C VAL A 90 16.58 -4.22 -5.30
N VAL A 91 17.89 -4.45 -5.41
CA VAL A 91 18.80 -3.65 -6.26
C VAL A 91 18.35 -3.59 -7.73
N PRO A 92 17.88 -4.68 -8.37
CA PRO A 92 17.38 -4.62 -9.75
C PRO A 92 16.15 -3.71 -9.92
N VAL A 93 15.36 -3.51 -8.86
CA VAL A 93 14.17 -2.64 -8.87
C VAL A 93 14.59 -1.18 -8.74
N VAL A 94 15.41 -0.84 -7.73
CA VAL A 94 15.83 0.55 -7.48
C VAL A 94 16.63 1.12 -8.65
N LYS A 95 17.45 0.29 -9.31
CA LYS A 95 18.22 0.68 -10.50
C LYS A 95 17.38 1.21 -11.65
N LYS A 96 16.14 0.76 -11.80
CA LYS A 96 15.25 1.21 -12.89
C LYS A 96 14.78 2.66 -12.72
N GLU A 97 14.90 3.22 -11.53
CA GLU A 97 14.43 4.57 -11.21
C GLU A 97 15.39 5.68 -11.65
N THR A 98 16.67 5.36 -11.90
CA THR A 98 17.66 6.36 -12.34
C THR A 98 17.81 6.40 -13.86
N GLN A 99 18.06 7.60 -14.40
CA GLN A 99 18.44 7.79 -15.81
C GLN A 99 19.95 7.83 -16.02
N ASN A 100 20.74 7.79 -14.95
CA ASN A 100 22.19 7.85 -15.03
C ASN A 100 22.79 6.51 -15.44
N GLU A 101 23.37 6.48 -16.64
CA GLU A 101 23.98 5.27 -17.23
C GLU A 101 25.09 4.66 -16.36
N LYS A 102 25.84 5.48 -15.61
CA LYS A 102 26.88 5.00 -14.69
C LYS A 102 26.28 4.24 -13.50
N LEU A 103 25.08 4.64 -13.05
CA LEU A 103 24.34 3.98 -11.97
C LEU A 103 23.51 2.76 -12.46
N LYS A 104 23.14 2.73 -13.75
CA LYS A 104 22.50 1.58 -14.41
C LYS A 104 23.48 0.43 -14.65
N SER A 105 24.73 0.75 -14.98
CA SER A 105 25.80 -0.23 -15.24
C SER A 105 26.93 -0.16 -14.18
N PRO A 106 26.64 -0.26 -12.87
CA PRO A 106 27.68 -0.12 -11.87
C PRO A 106 28.59 -1.35 -11.92
N LYS A 107 29.90 -1.12 -11.79
CA LYS A 107 30.90 -2.19 -11.63
C LYS A 107 30.69 -3.01 -10.35
N SER A 108 29.80 -2.60 -9.44
CA SER A 108 29.55 -3.27 -8.16
C SER A 108 28.14 -2.97 -7.60
N GLU A 109 27.35 -4.02 -7.31
CA GLU A 109 26.05 -3.95 -6.60
C GLU A 109 26.06 -3.29 -5.19
N PRO A 110 27.14 -3.32 -4.40
CA PRO A 110 27.20 -2.74 -3.05
C PRO A 110 26.91 -1.24 -2.97
N TRP A 111 27.06 -0.45 -4.06
CA TRP A 111 26.74 0.98 -4.04
C TRP A 111 25.27 1.23 -3.68
N TRP A 112 24.37 0.49 -4.34
CA TRP A 112 22.93 0.61 -4.12
C TRP A 112 22.52 0.13 -2.73
N LYS A 113 23.10 -0.99 -2.26
CA LYS A 113 22.85 -1.49 -0.91
C LYS A 113 23.32 -0.50 0.17
N THR A 114 24.50 0.10 -0.04
CA THR A 114 25.07 1.13 0.83
C THR A 114 24.22 2.38 0.87
N ALA A 115 23.85 2.91 -0.29
CA ALA A 115 22.99 4.09 -0.39
C ALA A 115 21.60 3.86 0.22
N LEU A 116 21.01 2.68 0.01
CA LEU A 116 19.72 2.29 0.58
C LEU A 116 19.77 2.22 2.11
N ALA A 117 20.80 1.60 2.69
CA ALA A 117 20.97 1.54 4.13
C ALA A 117 21.14 2.93 4.76
N LEU A 118 21.93 3.81 4.12
CA LEU A 118 22.06 5.21 4.56
C LEU A 118 20.75 5.99 4.47
N SER A 119 20.00 5.80 3.38
CA SER A 119 18.72 6.47 3.16
C SER A 119 17.69 6.03 4.19
N TYR A 120 17.61 4.73 4.48
CA TYR A 120 16.79 4.19 5.56
C TYR A 120 17.15 4.83 6.90
N LEU A 121 18.43 4.79 7.31
CA LEU A 121 18.85 5.37 8.60
C LEU A 121 18.54 6.87 8.70
N LYS A 122 18.76 7.62 7.61
CA LYS A 122 18.44 9.05 7.52
C LYS A 122 16.94 9.33 7.69
N ILE A 123 16.10 8.50 7.09
CA ILE A 123 14.64 8.69 7.06
C ILE A 123 13.99 8.16 8.34
N ALA A 124 14.37 6.97 8.78
CA ALA A 124 13.76 6.23 9.89
C ALA A 124 14.35 6.60 11.26
N ALA A 125 15.64 6.92 11.32
CA ALA A 125 16.37 7.05 12.59
C ALA A 125 17.12 8.39 12.77
N PRO A 126 16.55 9.56 12.41
CA PRO A 126 17.23 10.84 12.62
C PRO A 126 17.48 11.13 14.10
N ASP A 127 16.57 10.73 14.99
CA ASP A 127 16.69 10.96 16.44
C ASP A 127 17.75 10.07 17.11
N HIS A 128 18.19 9.04 16.40
CA HIS A 128 19.24 8.12 16.82
C HIS A 128 20.57 8.37 16.10
N LYS A 129 20.75 9.58 15.52
CA LYS A 129 21.91 9.92 14.70
C LYS A 129 23.26 9.56 15.30
N LYS A 130 23.43 9.83 16.60
CA LYS A 130 24.68 9.56 17.34
C LYS A 130 25.11 8.09 17.27
N GLN A 131 24.18 7.15 17.06
CA GLN A 131 24.48 5.73 17.00
C GLN A 131 25.07 5.30 15.64
N TRP A 132 24.88 6.11 14.59
CA TRP A 132 25.23 5.73 13.23
C TRP A 132 26.00 6.80 12.45
N GLU A 133 26.38 7.91 13.09
CA GLU A 133 27.13 9.00 12.46
C GLU A 133 28.51 8.56 11.93
N ASP A 134 29.28 7.83 12.74
CA ASP A 134 30.58 7.27 12.31
C ASP A 134 30.42 6.27 11.14
N LYS A 135 29.33 5.52 11.16
CA LYS A 135 28.97 4.54 10.14
C LYS A 135 28.59 5.25 8.84
N GLU A 136 27.84 6.35 8.92
CA GLU A 136 27.54 7.21 7.77
C GLU A 136 28.81 7.76 7.15
N LYS A 137 29.73 8.30 7.96
CA LYS A 137 30.97 8.88 7.45
C LYS A 137 31.77 7.85 6.63
N LYS A 138 31.98 6.64 7.17
CA LYS A 138 32.67 5.56 6.47
C LYS A 138 31.98 5.15 5.17
N ALA A 139 30.64 5.05 5.17
CA ALA A 139 29.90 4.69 3.97
C ALA A 139 29.93 5.79 2.90
N ARG A 140 29.92 7.07 3.29
CA ARG A 140 30.08 8.19 2.37
C ARG A 140 31.48 8.25 1.78
N GLU A 141 32.50 7.96 2.58
CA GLU A 141 33.89 7.82 2.12
C GLU A 141 34.03 6.67 1.12
N TYR A 142 33.45 5.50 1.42
CA TYR A 142 33.37 4.36 0.50
C TYR A 142 32.72 4.73 -0.84
N LEU A 143 31.51 5.30 -0.82
CA LEU A 143 30.80 5.69 -2.04
C LEU A 143 31.59 6.71 -2.86
N SER A 144 32.20 7.70 -2.19
CA SER A 144 33.00 8.72 -2.86
C SER A 144 34.24 8.14 -3.52
N LYS A 145 34.94 7.22 -2.85
CA LYS A 145 36.13 6.54 -3.38
C LYS A 145 35.79 5.63 -4.57
N GLU A 146 34.75 4.81 -4.45
CA GLU A 146 34.40 3.81 -5.47
C GLU A 146 33.75 4.44 -6.71
N ILE A 147 32.93 5.47 -6.54
CA ILE A 147 32.25 6.14 -7.66
C ILE A 147 33.16 7.20 -8.29
N GLY A 148 33.97 7.90 -7.49
CA GLY A 148 34.90 8.93 -7.94
C GLY A 148 34.24 10.17 -8.56
N ASP A 149 32.91 10.29 -8.47
CA ASP A 149 32.15 11.44 -8.97
C ASP A 149 31.08 11.86 -7.96
N ALA A 150 31.26 13.04 -7.38
CA ALA A 150 30.36 13.57 -6.35
C ALA A 150 28.93 13.79 -6.85
N LYS A 151 28.75 14.14 -8.13
CA LYS A 151 27.42 14.33 -8.71
C LYS A 151 26.66 13.01 -8.79
N THR A 152 27.32 11.94 -9.25
CA THR A 152 26.77 10.58 -9.27
C THR A 152 26.48 10.06 -7.86
N VAL A 153 27.35 10.31 -6.88
CA VAL A 153 27.10 9.93 -5.46
C VAL A 153 25.83 10.61 -4.94
N LYS A 154 25.66 11.92 -5.21
CA LYS A 154 24.47 12.67 -4.80
C LYS A 154 23.21 12.10 -5.46
N GLU A 155 23.24 11.88 -6.78
CA GLU A 155 22.09 11.32 -7.50
C GLU A 155 21.69 9.93 -6.99
N LEU A 156 22.67 9.09 -6.66
CA LEU A 156 22.43 7.77 -6.06
C LEU A 156 21.68 7.90 -4.73
N LEU A 157 22.13 8.79 -3.84
CA LEU A 157 21.50 9.01 -2.54
C LEU A 157 20.10 9.64 -2.67
N ASP A 158 19.92 10.62 -3.56
CA ASP A 158 18.62 11.24 -3.81
C ASP A 158 17.62 10.21 -4.37
N CYS A 159 18.09 9.30 -5.23
CA CYS A 159 17.28 8.19 -5.77
C CYS A 159 16.85 7.21 -4.66
N THR A 160 17.79 6.77 -3.81
CA THR A 160 17.47 5.85 -2.72
C THR A 160 16.63 6.49 -1.61
N ASP A 161 16.83 7.78 -1.31
CA ASP A 161 15.98 8.54 -0.38
C ASP A 161 14.53 8.56 -0.87
N LYS A 162 14.33 8.91 -2.15
CA LYS A 162 13.00 8.89 -2.76
C LYS A 162 12.39 7.49 -2.71
N TYR A 163 13.16 6.46 -3.08
CA TYR A 163 12.70 5.08 -3.09
C TYR A 163 12.26 4.59 -1.70
N VAL A 164 12.99 4.95 -0.64
CA VAL A 164 12.61 4.62 0.74
C VAL A 164 11.30 5.31 1.12
N VAL A 165 11.16 6.61 0.86
CA VAL A 165 9.91 7.34 1.16
C VAL A 165 8.72 6.74 0.41
N ASP A 166 8.88 6.45 -0.88
CA ASP A 166 7.83 5.88 -1.72
C ASP A 166 7.45 4.46 -1.25
N SER A 167 8.43 3.63 -0.88
CA SER A 167 8.19 2.28 -0.35
C SER A 167 7.47 2.30 1.00
N VAL A 168 7.85 3.22 1.90
CA VAL A 168 7.20 3.40 3.20
C VAL A 168 5.75 3.86 3.04
N ALA A 169 5.49 4.80 2.13
CA ALA A 169 4.12 5.24 1.85
C ALA A 169 3.25 4.11 1.31
N LYS A 170 3.77 3.32 0.36
CA LYS A 170 3.08 2.14 -0.18
C LYS A 170 2.76 1.11 0.89
N LYS A 171 3.71 0.84 1.78
CA LYS A 171 3.50 -0.08 2.91
C LYS A 171 2.36 0.40 3.81
N VAL A 172 2.38 1.67 4.24
CA VAL A 172 1.33 2.23 5.11
C VAL A 172 -0.04 2.20 4.44
N GLU A 173 -0.11 2.45 3.14
CA GLU A 173 -1.36 2.35 2.37
C GLU A 173 -1.87 0.90 2.28
N LYS A 174 -0.98 -0.05 2.03
CA LYS A 174 -1.29 -1.49 2.03
C LYS A 174 -1.79 -1.95 3.40
N ASP A 175 -1.11 -1.56 4.47
CA ASP A 175 -1.51 -1.89 5.85
C ASP A 175 -2.88 -1.30 6.18
N HIS A 176 -3.14 -0.04 5.80
CA HIS A 176 -4.45 0.58 6.00
C HIS A 176 -5.57 -0.14 5.22
N LYS A 177 -5.31 -0.56 3.98
CA LYS A 177 -6.27 -1.35 3.19
C LYS A 177 -6.60 -2.68 3.85
N LYS A 178 -5.58 -3.34 4.41
CA LYS A 178 -5.75 -4.59 5.18
C LYS A 178 -6.63 -4.36 6.40
N ASP A 179 -6.36 -3.33 7.21
CA ASP A 179 -7.15 -3.02 8.40
C ASP A 179 -8.63 -2.75 8.06
N VAL A 180 -8.88 -1.99 6.99
CA VAL A 180 -10.25 -1.71 6.51
C VAL A 180 -10.95 -2.99 6.05
N ALA A 181 -10.27 -3.84 5.27
CA ALA A 181 -10.85 -5.08 4.78
C ALA A 181 -11.15 -6.07 5.91
N ILE A 182 -10.24 -6.20 6.87
CA ILE A 182 -10.43 -7.01 8.07
C ILE A 182 -11.66 -6.53 8.85
N THR A 183 -11.80 -5.21 9.04
CA THR A 183 -12.96 -4.64 9.74
C THR A 183 -14.28 -5.00 9.03
N ILE A 184 -14.32 -4.86 7.69
CA ILE A 184 -15.51 -5.21 6.89
C ILE A 184 -15.85 -6.69 7.03
N VAL A 185 -14.87 -7.58 6.96
CA VAL A 185 -15.11 -9.02 7.12
C VAL A 185 -15.55 -9.37 8.54
N GLN A 186 -14.99 -8.72 9.55
CA GLN A 186 -15.43 -8.88 10.95
C GLN A 186 -16.85 -8.36 11.19
N ASP A 187 -17.29 -7.34 10.46
CA ASP A 187 -18.69 -6.85 10.48
C ASP A 187 -19.65 -7.83 9.80
N ALA A 188 -19.19 -8.53 8.76
CA ALA A 188 -19.98 -9.53 8.03
C ALA A 188 -19.97 -10.93 8.67
N ALA A 189 -19.07 -11.19 9.62
CA ALA A 189 -18.92 -12.50 10.25
C ALA A 189 -20.13 -12.86 11.12
N SER A 190 -20.48 -14.15 11.11
CA SER A 190 -21.58 -14.73 11.90
C SER A 190 -21.07 -15.80 12.87
N PRO A 191 -21.64 -15.90 14.10
CA PRO A 191 -21.34 -16.98 15.04
C PRO A 191 -21.53 -18.37 14.43
N ASP A 192 -22.58 -18.56 13.62
CA ASP A 192 -22.90 -19.85 13.01
C ASP A 192 -21.76 -20.37 12.12
N LYS A 193 -21.14 -19.48 11.33
CA LYS A 193 -19.98 -19.82 10.50
C LYS A 193 -18.78 -20.22 11.35
N CYS A 194 -18.56 -19.52 12.47
CA CYS A 194 -17.46 -19.82 13.38
C CYS A 194 -17.65 -21.22 14.00
N GLN A 195 -18.89 -21.51 14.41
CA GLN A 195 -19.28 -22.82 14.94
C GLN A 195 -19.13 -23.92 13.91
N GLU A 196 -19.49 -23.69 12.65
CA GLU A 196 -19.31 -24.67 11.58
C GLU A 196 -17.83 -25.07 11.44
N ILE A 197 -16.93 -24.09 11.30
CA ILE A 197 -15.48 -24.35 11.14
C ILE A 197 -14.94 -25.16 12.31
N VAL A 198 -15.25 -24.75 13.54
CA VAL A 198 -14.69 -25.42 14.73
C VAL A 198 -15.37 -26.75 15.04
N SER A 199 -16.60 -26.99 14.59
CA SER A 199 -17.29 -28.28 14.74
C SER A 199 -16.61 -29.41 13.97
N LYS A 200 -15.85 -29.06 12.91
CA LYS A 200 -15.06 -30.00 12.10
C LYS A 200 -13.68 -30.31 12.72
N GLN A 201 -13.39 -29.77 13.92
CA GLN A 201 -12.16 -30.10 14.64
C GLN A 201 -12.17 -31.54 15.14
N LYS A 202 -11.12 -32.29 14.84
CA LYS A 202 -10.93 -33.67 15.30
C LYS A 202 -10.41 -33.73 16.74
N ASP A 203 -10.45 -34.92 17.33
CA ASP A 203 -9.97 -35.16 18.69
C ASP A 203 -8.48 -34.83 18.87
N ASP A 204 -7.68 -34.96 17.82
CA ASP A 204 -6.25 -34.61 17.82
C ASP A 204 -5.98 -33.10 17.71
N GLY A 205 -7.03 -32.28 17.52
CA GLY A 205 -6.96 -30.82 17.37
C GLY A 205 -6.87 -30.34 15.92
N SER A 206 -6.67 -31.23 14.95
CA SER A 206 -6.63 -30.86 13.54
C SER A 206 -7.99 -30.39 13.03
N ILE A 207 -7.97 -29.46 12.07
CA ILE A 207 -9.18 -28.94 11.42
C ILE A 207 -9.01 -29.07 9.91
N GLU A 208 -9.93 -29.77 9.26
CA GLU A 208 -9.93 -29.84 7.80
C GLU A 208 -10.34 -28.49 7.20
N LEU A 209 -9.76 -28.13 6.05
CA LEU A 209 -10.10 -26.86 5.41
C LEU A 209 -11.56 -26.91 4.98
N ASP A 210 -12.32 -25.95 5.50
CA ASP A 210 -13.76 -25.84 5.33
C ASP A 210 -14.11 -25.25 3.96
N ASP A 211 -15.13 -25.78 3.29
CA ASP A 211 -15.63 -25.25 2.02
C ASP A 211 -16.12 -23.79 2.19
N SER A 212 -16.68 -23.43 3.35
CA SER A 212 -17.07 -22.06 3.64
C SER A 212 -15.87 -21.11 3.65
N VAL A 213 -14.73 -21.53 4.21
CA VAL A 213 -13.49 -20.74 4.20
C VAL A 213 -12.95 -20.62 2.77
N CYS A 214 -12.98 -21.71 1.99
CA CYS A 214 -12.56 -21.66 0.59
C CYS A 214 -13.42 -20.71 -0.25
N ASN A 215 -14.74 -20.72 -0.04
CA ASN A 215 -15.68 -19.84 -0.71
C ASN A 215 -15.47 -18.38 -0.31
N GLU A 216 -15.17 -18.10 0.96
CA GLU A 216 -14.90 -16.74 1.42
C GLU A 216 -13.61 -16.17 0.84
N LEU A 217 -12.59 -17.02 0.69
CA LEU A 217 -11.32 -16.67 0.05
C LEU A 217 -11.37 -16.74 -1.49
N ASP A 218 -12.51 -17.14 -2.06
CA ASP A 218 -12.73 -17.36 -3.49
C ASP A 218 -11.59 -18.16 -4.13
N THR A 219 -11.18 -19.27 -3.50
CA THR A 219 -10.06 -20.08 -3.98
C THR A 219 -10.23 -21.55 -3.58
N PRO A 220 -10.01 -22.52 -4.48
CA PRO A 220 -10.12 -23.93 -4.14
C PRO A 220 -9.00 -24.39 -3.19
N LYS A 221 -9.31 -25.38 -2.37
CA LYS A 221 -8.43 -25.93 -1.33
C LYS A 221 -7.04 -26.31 -1.82
N GLU A 222 -6.96 -26.98 -2.97
CA GLU A 222 -5.70 -27.46 -3.55
C GLU A 222 -4.78 -26.29 -3.94
N GLU A 223 -5.36 -25.19 -4.43
CA GLU A 223 -4.62 -23.99 -4.82
C GLU A 223 -4.12 -23.21 -3.61
N ILE A 224 -4.94 -23.10 -2.55
CA ILE A 224 -4.53 -22.50 -1.26
C ILE A 224 -3.29 -23.23 -0.72
N ILE A 225 -3.39 -24.55 -0.58
CA ILE A 225 -2.32 -25.40 -0.04
C ILE A 225 -1.05 -25.28 -0.90
N THR A 226 -1.19 -25.33 -2.23
CA THR A 226 -0.06 -25.23 -3.16
C THR A 226 0.62 -23.86 -3.06
N THR A 227 -0.15 -22.79 -2.92
CA THR A 227 0.37 -21.42 -2.83
C THR A 227 1.18 -21.23 -1.55
N ILE A 228 0.67 -21.67 -0.40
CA ILE A 228 1.38 -21.58 0.87
C ILE A 228 2.68 -22.40 0.82
N LYS A 229 2.64 -23.64 0.30
CA LYS A 229 3.84 -24.48 0.13
C LYS A 229 4.92 -23.83 -0.74
N LYS A 230 4.54 -23.02 -1.73
CA LYS A 230 5.48 -22.26 -2.56
C LYS A 230 6.09 -21.07 -1.81
N LYS A 231 5.30 -20.40 -0.95
CA LYS A 231 5.72 -19.21 -0.19
C LYS A 231 6.66 -19.54 0.98
N VAL A 232 6.44 -20.66 1.67
CA VAL A 232 7.28 -21.07 2.80
C VAL A 232 8.70 -21.44 2.37
N LYS A 233 9.69 -21.00 3.15
CA LYS A 233 11.11 -21.26 2.95
C LYS A 233 11.54 -22.55 3.62
N ASN A 234 11.02 -22.86 4.82
CA ASN A 234 11.38 -24.06 5.53
C ASN A 234 10.97 -25.32 4.74
N THR A 235 11.97 -26.16 4.45
CA THR A 235 11.80 -27.37 3.63
C THR A 235 10.90 -28.41 4.30
N LYS A 236 10.82 -28.42 5.64
CA LYS A 236 9.91 -29.31 6.39
C LYS A 236 8.45 -29.05 6.00
N LEU A 237 8.07 -27.78 5.84
CA LEU A 237 6.70 -27.34 5.48
C LEU A 237 6.29 -27.71 4.04
N LYS A 238 7.24 -28.15 3.21
CA LYS A 238 6.98 -28.57 1.82
C LYS A 238 6.57 -30.04 1.71
N SER A 239 6.63 -30.80 2.81
CA SER A 239 6.22 -32.21 2.83
C SER A 239 4.74 -32.38 2.40
N PRO A 240 4.40 -33.41 1.60
CA PRO A 240 3.01 -33.77 1.33
C PRO A 240 2.21 -34.05 2.62
N ASP A 241 2.87 -34.60 3.65
CA ASP A 241 2.25 -35.04 4.90
C ASP A 241 1.69 -33.90 5.76
N LEU A 242 2.07 -32.64 5.48
CA LEU A 242 1.64 -31.46 6.22
C LEU A 242 0.40 -30.77 5.63
N SER A 243 -0.30 -31.42 4.70
CA SER A 243 -1.55 -30.88 4.13
C SER A 243 -2.58 -30.52 5.20
N THR A 244 -2.76 -31.39 6.20
CA THR A 244 -3.67 -31.16 7.33
C THR A 244 -3.21 -30.02 8.24
N SER A 245 -1.90 -29.89 8.47
CA SER A 245 -1.32 -28.77 9.23
C SER A 245 -1.50 -27.44 8.49
N LEU A 246 -1.36 -27.43 7.16
CA LEU A 246 -1.64 -26.25 6.32
C LEU A 246 -3.12 -25.84 6.39
N ALA A 247 -4.03 -26.81 6.24
CA ALA A 247 -5.46 -26.58 6.38
C ALA A 247 -5.83 -26.03 7.76
N THR A 248 -5.27 -26.62 8.82
CA THR A 248 -5.48 -26.17 10.20
C THR A 248 -4.98 -24.74 10.38
N ALA A 249 -3.77 -24.40 9.91
CA ALA A 249 -3.23 -23.05 9.98
C ALA A 249 -4.09 -22.01 9.25
N ILE A 250 -4.69 -22.37 8.11
CA ILE A 250 -5.59 -21.47 7.36
C ILE A 250 -6.91 -21.24 8.09
N ASN A 251 -7.52 -22.28 8.65
CA ASN A 251 -8.73 -22.11 9.47
C ASN A 251 -8.46 -21.21 10.69
N LEU A 252 -7.29 -21.37 11.34
CA LEU A 252 -6.90 -20.51 12.46
C LEU A 252 -6.67 -19.06 12.03
N ALA A 253 -6.03 -18.85 10.87
CA ALA A 253 -5.86 -17.52 10.29
C ALA A 253 -7.22 -16.88 9.95
N TYR A 254 -8.15 -17.64 9.36
CA TYR A 254 -9.50 -17.15 9.09
C TYR A 254 -10.25 -16.78 10.36
N LEU A 255 -10.32 -17.67 11.36
CA LEU A 255 -11.00 -17.40 12.63
C LEU A 255 -10.42 -16.16 13.34
N LYS A 256 -9.09 -16.05 13.40
CA LYS A 256 -8.39 -14.92 14.01
C LYS A 256 -8.72 -13.59 13.32
N ASN A 257 -8.74 -13.55 11.99
CA ASN A 257 -8.88 -12.30 11.25
C ASN A 257 -10.34 -11.93 10.98
N ALA A 258 -11.16 -12.91 10.57
CA ALA A 258 -12.56 -12.71 10.20
C ALA A 258 -13.52 -12.79 11.39
N ALA A 259 -13.23 -13.62 12.40
CA ALA A 259 -14.17 -13.95 13.47
C ALA A 259 -13.69 -13.55 14.87
N SER A 260 -12.79 -12.57 14.97
CA SER A 260 -12.24 -12.08 16.24
C SER A 260 -13.30 -11.63 17.25
N LYS A 261 -14.43 -11.10 16.78
CA LYS A 261 -15.56 -10.68 17.63
C LYS A 261 -16.22 -11.84 18.39
N TYR A 262 -16.04 -13.07 17.92
CA TYR A 262 -16.61 -14.27 18.51
C TYR A 262 -15.51 -15.16 19.11
N GLU A 263 -14.37 -14.56 19.51
CA GLU A 263 -13.21 -15.31 20.03
C GLU A 263 -13.60 -16.26 21.16
N ASP A 264 -14.46 -15.84 22.09
CA ASP A 264 -14.94 -16.66 23.20
C ASP A 264 -15.56 -18.00 22.75
N ASP A 265 -16.17 -18.06 21.56
CA ASP A 265 -16.83 -19.27 21.04
C ASP A 265 -15.84 -20.30 20.44
N TRP A 266 -14.64 -19.84 20.06
CA TRP A 266 -13.65 -20.66 19.36
C TRP A 266 -12.28 -20.74 20.05
N GLN A 267 -12.01 -19.96 21.09
CA GLN A 267 -10.68 -19.84 21.70
C GLN A 267 -10.09 -21.18 22.17
N ASP A 268 -10.91 -22.03 22.80
CA ASP A 268 -10.44 -23.33 23.28
C ASP A 268 -10.12 -24.30 22.13
N LYS A 269 -10.92 -24.28 21.06
CA LYS A 269 -10.61 -25.02 19.83
C LYS A 269 -9.33 -24.51 19.18
N TYR A 270 -9.13 -23.19 19.18
CA TYR A 270 -7.92 -22.56 18.66
C TYR A 270 -6.68 -23.02 19.41
N LYS A 271 -6.69 -23.01 20.75
CA LYS A 271 -5.58 -23.52 21.57
C LYS A 271 -5.26 -24.98 21.23
N LYS A 272 -6.29 -25.85 21.15
CA LYS A 272 -6.13 -27.26 20.78
C LYS A 272 -5.52 -27.45 19.39
N ALA A 273 -5.91 -26.62 18.42
CA ALA A 273 -5.35 -26.65 17.07
C ALA A 273 -3.90 -26.13 17.03
N ARG A 274 -3.54 -25.14 17.85
CA ARG A 274 -2.15 -24.70 18.01
C ARG A 274 -1.29 -25.81 18.61
N ASP A 275 -1.77 -26.51 19.63
CA ASP A 275 -1.08 -27.65 20.23
C ASP A 275 -0.87 -28.79 19.22
N TYR A 276 -1.87 -29.06 18.37
CA TYR A 276 -1.75 -29.99 17.24
C TYR A 276 -0.61 -29.57 16.31
N LEU A 277 -0.57 -28.31 15.87
CA LEU A 277 0.47 -27.81 14.97
C LEU A 277 1.87 -27.92 15.58
N SER A 278 2.03 -27.54 16.86
CA SER A 278 3.30 -27.68 17.56
C SER A 278 3.77 -29.13 17.63
N LYS A 279 2.84 -30.08 17.88
CA LYS A 279 3.16 -31.51 17.90
C LYS A 279 3.53 -32.06 16.53
N GLN A 280 2.79 -31.71 15.47
CA GLN A 280 3.02 -32.24 14.12
C GLN A 280 4.28 -31.66 13.47
N ILE A 281 4.55 -30.38 13.70
CA ILE A 281 5.68 -29.69 13.07
C ILE A 281 6.97 -29.96 13.87
N GLY A 282 6.87 -29.97 15.21
CA GLY A 282 8.01 -30.24 16.10
C GLY A 282 9.15 -29.22 15.99
N ASP A 283 8.91 -28.09 15.33
CA ASP A 283 9.89 -27.05 15.02
C ASP A 283 9.21 -25.69 15.13
N LYS A 284 9.54 -24.95 16.18
CA LYS A 284 8.89 -23.67 16.49
C LYS A 284 9.08 -22.63 15.38
N ASN A 285 10.25 -22.59 14.75
CA ASN A 285 10.51 -21.63 13.67
C ASN A 285 9.69 -21.97 12.42
N ALA A 286 9.56 -23.25 12.10
CA ALA A 286 8.70 -23.71 11.01
C ALA A 286 7.21 -23.44 11.30
N GLU A 287 6.78 -23.64 12.54
CA GLU A 287 5.41 -23.37 12.96
C GLU A 287 5.08 -21.86 12.85
N ASP A 288 5.95 -20.99 13.38
CA ASP A 288 5.79 -19.55 13.31
C ASP A 288 5.77 -19.06 11.84
N GLU A 289 6.62 -19.63 10.98
CA GLU A 289 6.61 -19.34 9.54
C GLU A 289 5.29 -19.77 8.88
N LEU A 290 4.78 -20.96 9.18
CA LEU A 290 3.52 -21.47 8.64
C LEU A 290 2.35 -20.58 9.03
N ILE A 291 2.22 -20.25 10.32
CA ILE A 291 1.14 -19.41 10.84
C ILE A 291 1.19 -18.04 10.20
N LYS A 292 2.38 -17.43 10.13
CA LYS A 292 2.56 -16.14 9.49
C LYS A 292 2.17 -16.18 8.02
N CYS A 293 2.59 -17.20 7.28
CA CYS A 293 2.27 -17.33 5.86
C CYS A 293 0.76 -17.55 5.63
N ALA A 294 0.09 -18.30 6.51
CA ALA A 294 -1.35 -18.51 6.44
C ALA A 294 -2.13 -17.23 6.76
N ASP A 295 -1.73 -16.50 7.79
CA ASP A 295 -2.28 -15.20 8.19
C ASP A 295 -2.15 -14.18 7.05
N GLU A 296 -0.94 -14.03 6.49
CA GLU A 296 -0.70 -13.15 5.33
C GLU A 296 -1.57 -13.54 4.13
N TYR A 297 -1.68 -14.85 3.83
CA TYR A 297 -2.48 -15.33 2.71
C TYR A 297 -3.97 -15.00 2.87
N VAL A 298 -4.55 -15.27 4.04
CA VAL A 298 -5.97 -14.99 4.34
C VAL A 298 -6.24 -13.49 4.27
N VAL A 299 -5.39 -12.67 4.89
CA VAL A 299 -5.56 -11.22 4.88
C VAL A 299 -5.44 -10.64 3.47
N ASP A 300 -4.46 -11.09 2.68
CA ASP A 300 -4.31 -10.63 1.29
C ASP A 300 -5.56 -10.97 0.47
N LYS A 301 -6.06 -12.21 0.56
CA LYS A 301 -7.26 -12.66 -0.18
C LYS A 301 -8.53 -11.93 0.21
N VAL A 302 -8.75 -11.74 1.50
CA VAL A 302 -9.88 -10.95 2.02
C VAL A 302 -9.79 -9.50 1.53
N THR A 303 -8.58 -8.93 1.53
CA THR A 303 -8.36 -7.55 1.08
C THR A 303 -8.66 -7.41 -0.41
N ASP A 304 -8.17 -8.32 -1.24
CA ASP A 304 -8.40 -8.32 -2.68
C ASP A 304 -9.90 -8.40 -3.00
N LYS A 305 -10.63 -9.32 -2.34
CA LYS A 305 -12.08 -9.48 -2.50
C LYS A 305 -12.84 -8.18 -2.17
N VAL A 306 -12.56 -7.58 -1.01
CA VAL A 306 -13.22 -6.32 -0.60
C VAL A 306 -12.92 -5.17 -1.58
N ILE A 307 -11.69 -5.12 -2.11
CA ILE A 307 -11.31 -4.12 -3.12
C ILE A 307 -12.09 -4.34 -4.43
N GLU A 308 -12.24 -5.59 -4.88
CA GLU A 308 -12.99 -5.94 -6.09
C GLU A 308 -14.48 -5.64 -5.95
N GLU A 309 -15.10 -5.99 -4.82
CA GLU A 309 -16.51 -5.68 -4.52
C GLU A 309 -16.77 -4.16 -4.52
N LYS A 310 -15.86 -3.37 -3.92
CA LYS A 310 -15.94 -1.90 -3.95
C LYS A 310 -15.81 -1.34 -5.36
N LYS A 311 -14.88 -1.87 -6.17
CA LYS A 311 -14.73 -1.46 -7.58
C LYS A 311 -16.01 -1.74 -8.37
N GLN A 312 -16.60 -2.93 -8.20
CA GLN A 312 -17.84 -3.29 -8.89
C GLN A 312 -19.01 -2.40 -8.46
N THR A 313 -19.11 -2.07 -7.17
CA THR A 313 -20.13 -1.15 -6.66
C THR A 313 -20.02 0.24 -7.29
N VAL A 314 -18.79 0.77 -7.41
CA VAL A 314 -18.54 2.05 -8.09
C VAL A 314 -18.90 1.99 -9.57
N ILE A 315 -18.61 0.87 -10.25
CA ILE A 315 -18.98 0.68 -11.67
C ILE A 315 -20.51 0.63 -11.83
N ASN A 316 -21.22 -0.12 -10.98
CA ASN A 316 -22.67 -0.27 -11.07
C ASN A 316 -23.43 1.03 -10.75
N LEU A 317 -22.97 1.81 -9.75
CA LEU A 317 -23.52 3.14 -9.46
C LEU A 317 -23.44 4.08 -10.67
N LYS A 318 -22.41 3.93 -11.53
CA LYS A 318 -22.27 4.69 -12.77
C LYS A 318 -23.22 4.23 -13.87
N GLU A 319 -23.58 2.94 -13.93
CA GLU A 319 -24.56 2.46 -14.91
C GLU A 319 -25.98 2.95 -14.60
N ASP A 320 -26.34 3.03 -13.32
CA ASP A 320 -27.65 3.51 -12.86
C ASP A 320 -27.78 5.05 -12.91
N GLU A 321 -26.67 5.80 -12.85
CA GLU A 321 -26.66 7.26 -13.01
C GLU A 321 -26.57 7.74 -14.47
N ILE A 322 -26.42 6.85 -15.46
CA ILE A 322 -26.53 7.19 -16.89
C ILE A 322 -27.95 6.82 -17.37
N PRO A 323 -28.93 7.73 -17.34
CA PRO A 323 -30.17 7.51 -18.06
C PRO A 323 -29.85 7.40 -19.56
N LYS A 324 -30.14 6.24 -20.13
CA LYS A 324 -30.34 6.12 -21.58
C LYS A 324 -31.51 7.03 -21.95
N THR A 325 -31.20 8.05 -22.75
CA THR A 325 -32.08 8.96 -23.51
C THR A 325 -32.32 10.38 -22.98
N GLU A 326 -32.15 11.30 -23.94
CA GLU A 326 -32.36 12.75 -23.97
C GLU A 326 -31.42 13.67 -23.15
N LYS A 327 -30.48 14.30 -23.87
CA LYS A 327 -29.69 15.46 -23.39
C LYS A 327 -30.63 16.52 -22.79
N PRO A 328 -30.58 16.81 -21.48
CA PRO A 328 -31.28 17.97 -20.96
C PRO A 328 -30.53 19.22 -21.42
N LYS A 329 -31.13 20.00 -22.32
CA LYS A 329 -30.68 21.36 -22.61
C LYS A 329 -30.95 22.22 -21.37
N GLY A 330 -29.92 22.42 -20.54
CA GLY A 330 -29.90 23.45 -19.49
C GLY A 330 -29.49 22.98 -18.10
N PHE A 331 -28.90 23.93 -17.34
CA PHE A 331 -28.60 24.05 -15.90
C PHE A 331 -27.88 22.92 -15.15
N PHE A 332 -28.03 21.65 -15.52
CA PHE A 332 -27.32 20.52 -14.93
C PHE A 332 -26.18 20.02 -15.82
N GLY A 333 -26.22 20.28 -17.14
CA GLY A 333 -25.20 19.84 -18.10
C GLY A 333 -23.76 20.19 -17.71
N GLY A 334 -23.51 21.36 -17.10
CA GLY A 334 -22.14 21.78 -16.73
C GLY A 334 -21.58 21.16 -15.44
N ILE A 335 -22.43 20.77 -14.49
CA ILE A 335 -22.01 20.09 -13.25
C ILE A 335 -21.86 18.59 -13.53
N TYR A 336 -22.75 18.03 -14.35
CA TYR A 336 -22.59 16.68 -14.89
C TYR A 336 -21.41 16.59 -15.86
N GLU A 337 -21.09 17.62 -16.67
CA GLU A 337 -19.85 17.64 -17.48
C GLU A 337 -18.59 17.75 -16.61
N GLN A 338 -18.63 18.47 -15.48
CA GLN A 338 -17.47 18.54 -14.57
C GLN A 338 -17.31 17.25 -13.76
N ALA A 339 -18.39 16.65 -13.26
CA ALA A 339 -18.37 15.35 -12.59
C ALA A 339 -18.06 14.21 -13.58
N ALA A 340 -18.53 14.28 -14.83
CA ALA A 340 -18.17 13.35 -15.89
C ALA A 340 -16.72 13.56 -16.36
N LYS A 341 -16.21 14.78 -16.51
CA LYS A 341 -14.79 15.04 -16.80
C LYS A 341 -13.88 14.60 -15.65
N LEU A 342 -14.29 14.79 -14.40
CA LEU A 342 -13.57 14.30 -13.23
C LEU A 342 -13.63 12.77 -13.16
N GLY A 343 -14.81 12.19 -13.44
CA GLY A 343 -15.04 10.76 -13.62
C GLY A 343 -14.20 10.15 -14.74
N ASP A 344 -14.03 10.85 -15.86
CA ASP A 344 -13.19 10.50 -17.01
C ASP A 344 -11.71 10.66 -16.66
N GLN A 345 -11.33 11.63 -15.83
CA GLN A 345 -9.95 11.77 -15.34
C GLN A 345 -9.59 10.69 -14.31
N ILE A 346 -10.54 10.30 -13.45
CA ILE A 346 -10.45 9.16 -12.54
C ILE A 346 -10.41 7.87 -13.35
N GLU A 347 -11.26 7.72 -14.36
CA GLU A 347 -11.31 6.54 -15.24
C GLU A 347 -10.05 6.45 -16.08
N ASN A 348 -9.55 7.52 -16.69
CA ASN A 348 -8.25 7.53 -17.36
C ASN A 348 -7.10 7.23 -16.38
N ALA A 349 -7.15 7.70 -15.13
CA ALA A 349 -6.16 7.31 -14.11
C ALA A 349 -6.30 5.84 -13.66
N ILE A 350 -7.49 5.25 -13.72
CA ILE A 350 -7.74 3.85 -13.37
C ILE A 350 -7.46 2.89 -14.55
N THR A 351 -7.67 3.35 -15.79
CA THR A 351 -7.60 2.55 -17.03
C THR A 351 -6.28 2.68 -17.80
N PHE A 352 -5.49 3.73 -17.55
CA PHE A 352 -4.18 3.90 -18.20
C PHE A 352 -3.13 2.99 -17.54
N ASP A 353 -2.89 1.85 -18.17
CA ASP A 353 -1.78 0.91 -18.00
C ASP A 353 -1.51 0.39 -16.57
N LYS A 354 -1.94 -0.86 -16.34
CA LYS A 354 -1.72 -1.67 -15.12
C LYS A 354 -0.25 -1.84 -14.73
N ASN A 355 0.70 -1.38 -15.55
CA ASN A 355 2.14 -1.45 -15.30
C ASN A 355 2.77 -0.14 -14.77
N LYS A 356 2.00 0.93 -14.52
CA LYS A 356 2.51 2.18 -13.91
C LYS A 356 1.72 2.56 -12.66
N HIS A 357 2.31 2.26 -11.50
CA HIS A 357 1.77 2.47 -10.15
C HIS A 357 1.41 3.94 -9.79
N GLY A 358 1.82 4.93 -10.59
CA GLY A 358 1.54 6.35 -10.37
C GLY A 358 0.08 6.75 -10.59
N ASN A 359 -0.71 5.95 -11.31
CA ASN A 359 -2.07 6.34 -11.69
C ASN A 359 -3.12 6.01 -10.60
N HIS A 360 -2.90 4.96 -9.81
CA HIS A 360 -3.74 4.63 -8.64
C HIS A 360 -3.57 5.64 -7.50
N GLU A 361 -2.33 6.04 -7.20
CA GLU A 361 -2.02 7.07 -6.19
C GLU A 361 -2.65 8.42 -6.58
N LYS A 362 -2.70 8.73 -7.89
CA LYS A 362 -3.37 9.91 -8.43
C LYS A 362 -4.89 9.85 -8.26
N ALA A 363 -5.53 8.71 -8.53
CA ALA A 363 -6.97 8.53 -8.38
C ALA A 363 -7.42 8.64 -6.92
N GLU A 364 -6.73 7.98 -5.98
CA GLU A 364 -7.03 8.11 -4.55
C GLU A 364 -6.83 9.53 -4.04
N ALA A 365 -5.75 10.20 -4.49
CA ALA A 365 -5.52 11.59 -4.12
C ALA A 365 -6.64 12.50 -4.63
N LEU A 366 -7.21 12.22 -5.80
CA LEU A 366 -8.33 12.98 -6.34
C LEU A 366 -9.60 12.80 -5.50
N ILE A 367 -9.91 11.57 -5.08
CA ILE A 367 -11.04 11.30 -4.16
C ILE A 367 -10.89 12.10 -2.87
N VAL A 368 -9.70 12.10 -2.26
CA VAL A 368 -9.44 12.89 -1.04
C VAL A 368 -9.57 14.39 -1.29
N VAL A 369 -9.13 14.89 -2.45
CA VAL A 369 -9.32 16.30 -2.81
C VAL A 369 -10.80 16.65 -2.90
N GLU A 370 -11.60 15.79 -3.52
CA GLU A 370 -13.05 15.94 -3.64
C GLU A 370 -13.75 15.92 -2.28
N GLU A 371 -13.48 14.92 -1.43
CA GLU A 371 -14.03 14.82 -0.07
C GLU A 371 -13.66 16.02 0.81
N SER A 372 -12.49 16.62 0.57
CA SER A 372 -12.01 17.78 1.32
C SER A 372 -12.71 19.10 0.94
N ALA A 373 -13.47 19.12 -0.16
CA ALA A 373 -14.20 20.28 -0.64
C ALA A 373 -15.53 20.43 0.11
N THR A 374 -15.47 21.02 1.31
CA THR A 374 -16.66 21.21 2.14
C THR A 374 -17.45 22.47 1.75
N PRO A 375 -18.76 22.51 2.01
CA PRO A 375 -19.59 23.70 1.80
C PRO A 375 -19.03 24.96 2.48
N GLU A 376 -18.37 24.82 3.64
CA GLU A 376 -17.76 25.91 4.40
C GLU A 376 -16.57 26.52 3.66
N LYS A 377 -15.66 25.69 3.13
CA LYS A 377 -14.54 26.17 2.30
C LYS A 377 -15.03 26.85 1.03
N CYS A 378 -16.08 26.30 0.39
CA CYS A 378 -16.69 26.93 -0.77
C CYS A 378 -17.28 28.31 -0.42
N LYS A 379 -17.94 28.45 0.74
CA LYS A 379 -18.47 29.74 1.22
C LYS A 379 -17.35 30.75 1.49
N GLU A 380 -16.25 30.33 2.10
CA GLU A 380 -15.07 31.17 2.36
C GLU A 380 -14.43 31.68 1.05
N ILE A 381 -14.24 30.82 0.05
CA ILE A 381 -13.67 31.25 -1.24
C ILE A 381 -14.58 32.29 -1.90
N VAL A 382 -15.88 32.03 -1.87
CA VAL A 382 -16.90 32.87 -2.50
C VAL A 382 -17.15 34.18 -1.72
N SER A 383 -16.79 34.27 -0.44
CA SER A 383 -16.88 35.51 0.34
C SER A 383 -15.84 36.56 -0.06
N HIS A 384 -14.74 36.15 -0.70
CA HIS A 384 -13.68 37.05 -1.18
C HIS A 384 -13.94 37.59 -2.60
N GLN A 385 -15.08 37.29 -3.21
CA GLN A 385 -15.41 37.78 -4.54
C GLN A 385 -15.83 39.26 -4.46
N ASN A 386 -15.12 40.12 -5.18
CA ASN A 386 -15.44 41.54 -5.30
C ASN A 386 -16.83 41.74 -5.93
N GLU A 387 -17.58 42.68 -5.39
CA GLU A 387 -18.91 43.10 -5.89
C GLU A 387 -18.76 44.24 -6.90
N ASP A 388 -18.03 44.01 -7.98
CA ASP A 388 -17.92 44.98 -9.09
C ASP A 388 -18.93 44.68 -10.22
#